data_AF-A0A7Y2AQB6-F1
#
_entry.id   AF-A0A7Y2AQB6-F1
#
_cell.length_a   1.000
_cell.length_b   1.000
_cell.length_c   1.000
_cell.angle_alpha   90.00
_cell.angle_beta   90.00
_cell.angle_gamma   90.00
#
_symmetry.space_group_name_H-M   'P 1'
#
loop_
_entity.id
_entity.type
_entity.pdbx_description
1 polymer ?
#
loop_
_entity_poly.entity_id
_entity_poly.type
_entity_poly.pdbx_seq_one_letter_code
_entity_poly.pdbx_strand_id
1 'polypeptide(L)'
;MSRLKIICLVLLLPLCGFTIAHKFYVSVTNIEYYEKEDALQITSRIFIDDFEGVLEERYDITAQLATPNEIADANVYIEKYLKAKFLLELNGEPVDFNFLGKKYDNDMMICYLEIPQIGFQNIRSIQIQNELLMD
;
A
#
# COMPACT_ATOMS: atom_id res chain seq x y z
N MET A 1 20.88 45.37 -19.59
CA MET A 1 21.12 44.85 -18.23
C MET A 1 22.61 44.62 -18.05
N SER A 2 23.20 44.92 -16.88
CA SER A 2 24.62 44.62 -16.65
C SER A 2 24.83 43.10 -16.68
N ARG A 3 25.99 42.64 -17.18
CA ARG A 3 26.32 41.19 -17.27
C ARG A 3 26.16 40.46 -15.93
N LEU A 4 26.45 41.15 -14.83
CA LEU A 4 26.24 40.66 -13.46
C LEU A 4 24.76 40.31 -13.17
N LYS A 5 23.82 41.13 -13.64
CA LYS A 5 22.37 40.87 -13.45
C LYS A 5 21.92 39.62 -14.21
N ILE A 6 22.48 39.37 -15.39
CA ILE A 6 22.18 38.18 -16.20
C ILE A 6 22.73 36.93 -15.52
N ILE A 7 23.97 36.99 -15.02
CA ILE A 7 24.58 35.88 -14.26
C ILE A 7 23.76 35.57 -13.01
N CYS A 8 23.40 36.58 -12.23
CA CYS A 8 22.52 36.39 -11.06
C CYS A 8 21.17 35.79 -11.44
N LEU A 9 20.54 36.23 -12.53
CA LEU A 9 19.26 35.68 -12.98
C LEU A 9 19.37 34.20 -13.35
N VAL A 10 20.42 33.81 -14.08
CA VAL A 10 20.68 32.42 -14.48
C VAL A 10 20.97 31.54 -13.26
N LEU A 11 21.67 32.07 -12.26
CA LEU A 11 21.96 31.36 -11.00
C LEU A 11 20.73 31.22 -10.08
N LEU A 12 19.80 32.17 -10.12
CA LEU A 12 18.59 32.17 -9.29
C LEU A 12 17.45 31.35 -9.89
N LEU A 13 17.39 31.23 -11.22
CA LEU A 13 16.34 30.46 -11.93
C LEU A 13 16.15 29.01 -11.42
N PRO A 14 17.20 28.19 -11.18
CA PRO A 14 17.03 26.82 -10.70
C PRO A 14 16.51 26.73 -9.26
N LEU A 15 16.62 27.78 -8.44
CA LEU A 15 16.10 27.80 -7.07
C LEU A 15 14.56 27.93 -7.03
N CYS A 16 13.92 28.29 -8.14
CA CYS A 16 12.46 28.40 -8.24
C CYS A 16 11.78 27.11 -8.78
N GLY A 17 12.54 26.07 -9.11
CA GLY A 17 12.03 24.86 -9.79
C GLY A 17 11.39 23.78 -8.89
N PHE A 18 11.45 23.92 -7.56
CA PHE A 18 11.06 22.88 -6.60
C PHE A 18 9.76 23.19 -5.84
N THR A 19 8.72 23.68 -6.51
CA THR A 19 7.44 24.08 -5.86
C THR A 19 6.36 23.01 -5.87
N ILE A 20 6.64 21.82 -6.39
CA ILE A 20 5.67 20.73 -6.42
C ILE A 20 5.74 19.99 -5.09
N ALA A 21 4.79 20.29 -4.20
CA ALA A 21 4.52 19.43 -3.06
C ALA A 21 3.98 18.09 -3.59
N HIS A 22 4.76 17.02 -3.46
CA HIS A 22 4.24 15.68 -3.70
C HIS A 22 3.42 15.27 -2.47
N LYS A 23 2.14 14.93 -2.67
CA LYS A 23 1.37 14.22 -1.63
C LYS A 23 2.13 12.93 -1.31
N PHE A 24 2.32 12.64 -0.03
CA PHE A 24 3.01 11.44 0.42
C PHE A 24 1.98 10.47 0.96
N TYR A 25 1.82 9.36 0.26
CA TYR A 25 0.93 8.27 0.65
C TYR A 25 1.72 7.21 1.40
N VAL A 26 1.20 6.76 2.54
CA VAL A 26 1.93 5.82 3.41
C VAL A 26 1.04 4.65 3.77
N SER A 27 1.59 3.45 3.58
CA SER A 27 1.12 2.25 4.23
C SER A 27 2.22 1.63 5.07
N VAL A 28 1.85 0.89 6.10
CA VAL A 28 2.78 0.12 6.93
C VAL A 28 2.33 -1.33 6.92
N THR A 29 3.18 -2.21 6.39
CA THR A 29 2.89 -3.65 6.35
C THR A 29 3.87 -4.39 7.25
N ASN A 30 3.33 -5.17 8.18
CA ASN A 30 4.08 -6.08 9.05
C ASN A 30 3.78 -7.52 8.65
N ILE A 31 4.81 -8.37 8.62
CA ILE A 31 4.72 -9.78 8.25
C ILE A 31 5.40 -10.58 9.36
N GLU A 32 4.62 -11.44 10.02
CA GLU A 32 5.06 -12.23 11.16
C GLU A 32 4.86 -13.72 10.87
N TYR A 33 5.83 -14.54 11.21
CA TYR A 33 5.67 -15.99 11.18
C TYR A 33 5.03 -16.45 12.50
N TYR A 34 3.86 -17.07 12.40
CA TYR A 34 3.14 -17.64 13.54
C TYR A 34 3.40 -19.15 13.64
N GLU A 35 4.41 -19.53 14.44
CA GLU A 35 4.92 -20.90 14.55
C GLU A 35 3.84 -21.93 14.91
N LYS A 36 2.88 -21.55 15.75
CA LYS A 36 1.82 -22.47 16.21
C LYS A 36 0.95 -23.00 15.07
N GLU A 37 0.74 -22.21 14.02
CA GLU A 37 -0.11 -22.56 12.89
C GLU A 37 0.68 -22.70 11.58
N ASP A 38 2.02 -22.61 11.64
CA ASP A 38 2.90 -22.63 10.47
C ASP A 38 2.42 -21.67 9.37
N ALA A 39 2.15 -20.42 9.74
CA ALA A 39 1.53 -19.42 8.88
C ALA A 39 2.31 -18.11 8.84
N LEU A 40 2.29 -17.42 7.69
CA LEU A 40 2.66 -15.99 7.65
C LEU A 40 1.39 -15.17 7.89
N GLN A 41 1.41 -14.37 8.95
CA GLN A 41 0.37 -13.40 9.27
C GLN A 41 0.83 -12.02 8.84
N ILE A 42 -0.01 -11.34 8.06
CA ILE A 42 0.32 -10.07 7.42
C ILE A 42 -0.70 -9.05 7.87
N THR A 43 -0.22 -7.93 8.41
CA THR A 43 -1.05 -6.80 8.80
C THR A 43 -0.63 -5.58 8.02
N SER A 44 -1.54 -5.01 7.22
CA SER A 44 -1.28 -3.76 6.50
C SER A 44 -2.16 -2.64 7.04
N ARG A 45 -1.55 -1.55 7.47
CA ARG A 45 -2.21 -0.32 7.93
C ARG A 45 -2.13 0.73 6.82
N ILE A 46 -3.28 1.24 6.43
CA ILE A 46 -3.44 2.13 5.27
C ILE A 46 -4.37 3.26 5.68
N PHE A 47 -4.04 4.51 5.37
CA PHE A 47 -4.95 5.64 5.59
C PHE A 47 -6.20 5.50 4.71
N ILE A 48 -7.37 5.74 5.31
CA ILE A 48 -8.66 5.52 4.65
C ILE A 48 -8.80 6.45 3.45
N ASP A 49 -8.58 7.75 3.63
CA ASP A 49 -8.72 8.78 2.58
C ASP A 49 -7.86 8.46 1.34
N ASP A 50 -6.62 8.01 1.55
CA ASP A 50 -5.70 7.63 0.48
C ASP A 50 -6.20 6.39 -0.26
N PHE A 51 -6.69 5.41 0.48
CA PHE A 51 -7.21 4.18 -0.11
C PHE A 51 -8.52 4.42 -0.87
N GLU A 52 -9.40 5.30 -0.38
CA GLU A 52 -10.59 5.72 -1.12
C GLU A 52 -10.23 6.37 -2.45
N GLY A 53 -9.22 7.25 -2.46
CA GLY A 53 -8.71 7.84 -3.71
C GLY A 53 -8.20 6.78 -4.70
N VAL A 54 -7.51 5.75 -4.19
CA VAL A 54 -7.06 4.61 -5.01
C VAL A 54 -8.23 3.80 -5.59
N LEU A 55 -9.28 3.56 -4.79
CA LEU A 55 -10.47 2.83 -5.25
C LEU A 55 -11.22 3.63 -6.31
N GLU A 56 -11.32 4.95 -6.14
CA GLU A 56 -11.91 5.85 -7.12
C GLU A 56 -11.11 5.85 -8.42
N GLU A 57 -9.79 6.05 -8.35
CA GLU A 57 -8.91 6.11 -9.53
C GLU A 57 -8.89 4.81 -10.34
N ARG A 58 -8.83 3.65 -9.66
CA ARG A 58 -8.69 2.35 -10.34
C ARG A 58 -10.00 1.73 -10.79
N TYR A 59 -11.07 1.96 -10.04
CA TYR A 59 -12.31 1.22 -10.20
C TYR A 59 -13.53 2.10 -10.40
N ASP A 60 -13.40 3.43 -10.34
CA ASP A 60 -14.51 4.40 -10.43
C ASP A 60 -15.55 4.17 -9.32
N ILE A 61 -15.06 3.90 -8.09
CA ILE A 61 -15.89 3.53 -6.94
C ILE A 61 -15.70 4.50 -5.80
N THR A 62 -16.81 5.09 -5.34
CA THR A 62 -16.88 5.81 -4.07
C THR A 62 -17.29 4.84 -2.96
N ALA A 63 -16.30 4.31 -2.24
CA ALA A 63 -16.52 3.23 -1.28
C ALA A 63 -17.16 3.67 0.05
N GLN A 64 -17.00 4.94 0.45
CA GLN A 64 -17.48 5.51 1.72
C GLN A 64 -17.03 4.69 2.94
N LEU A 65 -15.75 4.29 2.93
CA LEU A 65 -15.13 3.43 3.94
C LEU A 65 -15.25 4.04 5.34
N ALA A 66 -15.48 3.18 6.34
CA ALA A 66 -15.65 3.56 7.75
C ALA A 66 -16.87 4.46 8.03
N THR A 67 -17.84 4.51 7.11
CA THR A 67 -19.11 5.22 7.29
C THR A 67 -20.31 4.27 7.30
N PRO A 68 -21.49 4.71 7.77
CA PRO A 68 -22.73 3.93 7.65
C PRO A 68 -23.16 3.62 6.21
N ASN A 69 -22.59 4.32 5.23
CA ASN A 69 -22.90 4.18 3.80
C ASN A 69 -21.83 3.39 3.04
N GLU A 70 -20.91 2.72 3.75
CA GLU A 70 -19.90 1.88 3.12
C GLU A 70 -20.57 0.86 2.19
N ILE A 71 -20.06 0.75 0.96
CA ILE A 71 -20.64 -0.14 -0.03
C ILE A 71 -20.53 -1.61 0.40
N ALA A 72 -21.55 -2.42 0.11
CA ALA A 72 -21.60 -3.82 0.50
C ALA A 72 -20.39 -4.64 0.00
N ASP A 73 -19.90 -4.32 -1.21
CA ASP A 73 -18.80 -5.04 -1.86
C ASP A 73 -17.42 -4.44 -1.56
N ALA A 74 -17.29 -3.53 -0.58
CA ALA A 74 -16.02 -2.85 -0.29
C ALA A 74 -14.86 -3.83 -0.08
N ASN A 75 -15.11 -4.94 0.65
CA ASN A 75 -14.12 -5.99 0.89
C ASN A 75 -13.61 -6.64 -0.41
N VAL A 76 -14.47 -6.79 -1.43
CA VAL A 76 -14.08 -7.38 -2.71
C VAL A 76 -13.07 -6.48 -3.42
N TYR A 77 -13.32 -5.17 -3.44
CA TYR A 77 -12.41 -4.21 -4.07
C TYR A 77 -11.11 -4.03 -3.28
N ILE A 78 -11.19 -4.07 -1.95
CA ILE A 78 -10.01 -4.05 -1.08
C ILE A 78 -9.12 -5.27 -1.36
N GLU A 79 -9.68 -6.48 -1.31
CA GLU A 79 -8.95 -7.71 -1.60
C GLU A 79 -8.37 -7.70 -3.02
N LYS A 80 -9.16 -7.28 -4.01
CA LYS A 80 -8.72 -7.16 -5.40
C LYS A 80 -7.52 -6.22 -5.54
N TYR A 81 -7.53 -5.08 -4.84
CA TYR A 81 -6.41 -4.15 -4.84
C TYR A 81 -5.18 -4.74 -4.16
N LEU A 82 -5.33 -5.32 -2.97
CA LEU A 82 -4.22 -5.94 -2.23
C LEU A 82 -3.54 -7.02 -3.08
N LYS A 83 -4.31 -7.89 -3.74
CA LYS A 83 -3.77 -8.93 -4.63
C LYS A 83 -3.02 -8.38 -5.84
N ALA A 84 -3.35 -7.17 -6.28
CA ALA A 84 -2.68 -6.53 -7.41
C ALA A 84 -1.39 -5.80 -7.01
N LYS A 85 -1.22 -5.43 -5.74
CA LYS A 85 -0.15 -4.53 -5.27
C LYS A 85 0.75 -5.12 -4.20
N PHE A 86 0.40 -6.26 -3.65
CA PHE A 86 1.18 -6.98 -2.66
C PHE A 86 1.41 -8.40 -3.15
N LEU A 87 2.65 -8.73 -3.49
CA LEU A 87 3.04 -10.05 -4.00
C LEU A 87 4.08 -10.67 -3.08
N LEU A 88 3.99 -12.00 -2.93
CA LEU A 88 4.90 -12.76 -2.10
C LEU A 88 5.35 -14.01 -2.87
N GLU A 89 6.64 -14.32 -2.79
CA GLU A 89 7.20 -15.55 -3.34
C GLU A 89 7.94 -16.32 -2.25
N LEU A 90 7.70 -17.63 -2.20
CA LEU A 90 8.43 -18.57 -1.35
C LEU A 90 9.29 -19.44 -2.24
N ASN A 91 10.60 -19.46 -2.00
CA ASN A 91 11.57 -20.19 -2.82
C ASN A 91 11.52 -19.84 -4.34
N GLY A 92 11.07 -18.63 -4.68
CA GLY A 92 10.92 -18.16 -6.07
C GLY A 92 9.60 -18.56 -6.74
N GLU A 93 8.69 -19.22 -6.01
CA GLU A 93 7.35 -19.53 -6.50
C GLU A 93 6.35 -18.53 -5.90
N PRO A 94 5.50 -17.87 -6.72
CA PRO A 94 4.43 -16.99 -6.23
C PRO A 94 3.44 -17.75 -5.34
N VAL A 95 3.05 -17.13 -4.24
CA VAL A 95 2.04 -17.67 -3.32
C VAL A 95 0.91 -16.68 -3.12
N ASP A 96 -0.31 -17.19 -3.12
CA ASP A 96 -1.50 -16.43 -2.78
C ASP A 96 -1.65 -16.31 -1.26
N PHE A 97 -2.30 -15.22 -0.83
CA PHE A 97 -2.74 -15.03 0.54
C PHE A 97 -4.27 -15.00 0.62
N ASN A 98 -4.78 -15.33 1.80
CA ASN A 98 -6.19 -15.18 2.15
C ASN A 98 -6.40 -13.80 2.76
N PHE A 99 -7.40 -13.05 2.28
CA PHE A 99 -7.88 -11.85 2.98
C PHE A 99 -8.86 -12.27 4.06
N LEU A 100 -8.45 -12.14 5.32
CA LEU A 100 -9.27 -12.53 6.47
C LEU A 100 -10.31 -11.45 6.82
N GLY A 101 -10.01 -10.20 6.45
CA GLY A 101 -10.88 -9.06 6.65
C GLY A 101 -10.13 -7.81 7.06
N LYS A 102 -10.89 -6.83 7.52
CA LYS A 102 -10.37 -5.53 7.91
C LYS A 102 -10.98 -5.01 9.21
N LYS A 103 -10.27 -4.09 9.84
CA LYS A 103 -10.75 -3.29 10.97
C LYS A 103 -10.43 -1.83 10.73
N TYR A 104 -11.31 -0.93 11.16
CA TYR A 104 -11.01 0.50 11.23
C TYR A 104 -10.47 0.89 12.59
N ASP A 105 -9.46 1.76 12.59
CA ASP A 105 -8.82 2.34 13.77
C ASP A 105 -8.51 3.81 13.47
N ASN A 106 -9.38 4.70 13.96
CA ASN A 106 -9.38 6.13 13.63
C ASN A 106 -9.45 6.37 12.10
N ASP A 107 -8.41 6.96 11.54
CA ASP A 107 -8.23 7.31 10.13
C ASP A 107 -7.54 6.20 9.32
N MET A 108 -7.32 5.02 9.93
CA MET A 108 -6.66 3.88 9.29
C MET A 108 -7.59 2.69 9.10
N MET A 109 -7.43 2.04 7.95
CA MET A 109 -7.89 0.69 7.68
C MET A 109 -6.74 -0.30 7.93
N ILE A 110 -7.00 -1.29 8.77
CA ILE A 110 -6.09 -2.39 9.08
C ILE A 110 -6.59 -3.63 8.35
N CYS A 111 -5.85 -4.10 7.36
CA CYS A 111 -6.13 -5.32 6.63
C CYS A 111 -5.35 -6.49 7.23
N TYR A 112 -6.03 -7.64 7.38
CA TYR A 112 -5.44 -8.88 7.87
C TYR A 112 -5.39 -9.91 6.74
N LEU A 113 -4.18 -10.36 6.42
CA LEU A 113 -3.91 -11.40 5.42
C LEU A 113 -3.18 -12.57 6.07
N GLU A 114 -3.35 -13.75 5.50
CA GLU A 114 -2.67 -14.95 5.97
C GLU A 114 -2.26 -15.86 4.81
N ILE A 115 -1.08 -16.45 4.93
CA ILE A 115 -0.65 -17.58 4.13
C ILE A 115 -0.48 -18.76 5.10
N PRO A 116 -1.43 -19.71 5.14
CA PRO A 116 -1.38 -20.83 6.07
C PRO A 116 -0.47 -21.94 5.55
N GLN A 117 0.02 -22.79 6.45
CA GLN A 117 0.75 -24.04 6.13
C GLN A 117 1.94 -23.83 5.17
N ILE A 118 2.76 -22.83 5.44
CA ILE A 118 3.86 -22.43 4.56
C ILE A 118 5.02 -23.44 4.55
N GLY A 119 5.06 -24.35 5.51
CA GLY A 119 6.14 -25.31 5.67
C GLY A 119 7.47 -24.61 5.96
N PHE A 120 7.50 -23.73 6.98
CA PHE A 120 8.60 -22.78 7.20
C PHE A 120 10.00 -23.42 7.21
N GLN A 121 10.11 -24.65 7.72
CA GLN A 121 11.37 -25.41 7.77
C GLN A 121 12.01 -25.67 6.38
N ASN A 122 11.21 -25.64 5.31
CA ASN A 122 11.66 -25.86 3.94
C ASN A 122 11.85 -24.56 3.14
N ILE A 123 11.55 -23.40 3.75
CA ILE A 123 11.69 -22.09 3.12
C ILE A 123 13.15 -21.65 3.21
N ARG A 124 13.74 -21.34 2.06
CA ARG A 124 15.12 -20.86 1.89
C ARG A 124 15.17 -19.38 1.52
N SER A 125 14.13 -18.87 0.87
CA SER A 125 14.00 -17.47 0.52
C SER A 125 12.54 -17.02 0.57
N ILE A 126 12.33 -15.80 1.04
CA ILE A 126 11.06 -15.08 0.98
C ILE A 126 11.32 -13.80 0.18
N GLN A 127 10.54 -13.55 -0.87
CA GLN A 127 10.56 -12.29 -1.60
C GLN A 127 9.21 -11.60 -1.44
N ILE A 128 9.25 -10.28 -1.26
CA ILE A 128 8.07 -9.46 -1.03
C ILE A 128 8.16 -8.25 -1.97
N GLN A 129 7.11 -8.03 -2.74
CA GLN A 129 6.90 -6.80 -3.50
C GLN A 129 5.67 -6.11 -2.92
N ASN A 130 5.87 -4.90 -2.40
CA ASN A 130 4.80 -4.09 -1.81
C ASN A 130 4.74 -2.73 -2.51
N GLU A 131 3.68 -2.54 -3.28
CA GLU A 131 3.38 -1.36 -4.08
C GLU A 131 2.06 -0.70 -3.64
N LEU A 132 1.63 -0.96 -2.40
CA LEU A 132 0.43 -0.35 -1.85
C LEU A 132 0.57 1.18 -1.85
N LEU A 133 -0.44 1.85 -2.43
CA LEU A 133 -0.49 3.30 -2.67
C LEU A 133 0.56 3.84 -3.66
N MET A 134 1.21 2.98 -4.44
CA MET A 134 2.11 3.37 -5.54
C MET A 134 1.37 3.38 -6.88
N ASP A 135 0.27 4.12 -6.95
CA ASP A 135 -0.50 4.35 -8.17
C ASP A 135 -0.09 5.66 -8.87
#